data_AF-A0A7C3D4Z7-F1
#
_entry.id   AF-A0A7C3D4Z7-F1
#
_cell.length_a   1.000
_cell.length_b   1.000
_cell.length_c   1.000
_cell.angle_alpha   90.00
_cell.angle_beta   90.00
_cell.angle_gamma   90.00
#
_symmetry.space_group_name_H-M   'P 1'
#
loop_
_entity.id
_entity.type
_entity.pdbx_description
1 polymer ?
#
loop_
_entity_poly.entity_id
_entity_poly.type
_entity_poly.pdbx_seq_one_letter_code
_entity_poly.pdbx_strand_id
1 'polypeptide(L)'
;RKRLFEIAQEEGCRKLAYGHHKDDVIATFFLNMLYSRELSTMVPKQDFFGGLFYLIRPLYYVDESLVKKYAAERGYPVFHSGCPTAGRTERDKLGEIVRSFTRDKPQLRENIFKALHRVKLDYLPKQQPGGFR
;
A
#
# COMPACT_ATOMS: atom_id res chain seq x y z
N ARG A 1 3.26 -6.64 -13.95
CA ARG A 1 3.16 -5.15 -13.97
C ARG A 1 3.33 -4.58 -15.38
N LYS A 2 4.38 -4.98 -16.13
CA LYS A 2 4.59 -4.56 -17.54
C LYS A 2 3.32 -4.68 -18.40
N ARG A 3 2.66 -5.84 -18.39
CA ARG A 3 1.43 -6.07 -19.17
C ARG A 3 0.29 -5.08 -18.90
N LEU A 4 0.14 -4.59 -17.67
CA LEU A 4 -0.91 -3.62 -17.36
C LEU A 4 -0.65 -2.26 -18.03
N PHE A 5 0.62 -1.85 -18.14
CA PHE A 5 1.00 -0.63 -18.85
C PHE A 5 0.88 -0.80 -20.37
N GLU A 6 1.21 -1.97 -20.92
CA GLU A 6 0.99 -2.29 -22.33
C GLU A 6 -0.49 -2.20 -22.69
N ILE A 7 -1.38 -2.83 -21.91
CA ILE A 7 -2.83 -2.73 -22.10
C ILE A 7 -3.29 -1.28 -21.95
N ALA A 8 -2.83 -0.56 -20.93
CA ALA A 8 -3.20 0.85 -20.76
C ALA A 8 -2.79 1.69 -21.99
N GLN A 9 -1.65 1.39 -22.62
CA GLN A 9 -1.24 2.03 -23.86
C GLN A 9 -2.15 1.66 -25.03
N GLU A 10 -2.42 0.37 -25.21
CA GLU A 10 -3.31 -0.19 -26.24
C GLU A 10 -4.70 0.46 -26.16
N GLU A 11 -5.21 0.67 -24.94
CA GLU A 11 -6.52 1.27 -24.65
C GLU A 11 -6.50 2.81 -24.53
N GLY A 12 -5.37 3.48 -24.83
CA GLY A 12 -5.25 4.94 -24.73
C GLY A 12 -5.40 5.52 -23.31
N CYS A 13 -5.29 4.68 -22.28
CA CYS A 13 -5.43 5.01 -20.88
C CYS A 13 -4.12 5.51 -20.27
N ARG A 14 -4.10 6.75 -19.75
CA ARG A 14 -2.93 7.31 -19.06
C ARG A 14 -2.88 7.03 -17.56
N LYS A 15 -3.94 6.44 -16.98
CA LYS A 15 -4.06 6.20 -15.54
C LYS A 15 -4.44 4.75 -15.27
N LEU A 16 -3.76 4.14 -14.31
CA LEU A 16 -4.07 2.80 -13.81
C LEU A 16 -4.55 2.93 -12.36
N ALA A 17 -5.81 2.58 -12.10
CA ALA A 17 -6.39 2.60 -10.76
C ALA A 17 -6.14 1.27 -10.05
N TYR A 18 -5.48 1.32 -8.89
CA TYR A 18 -5.25 0.16 -8.03
C TYR A 18 -6.13 0.25 -6.79
N GLY A 19 -6.73 -0.87 -6.42
CA GLY A 19 -7.60 -1.00 -5.25
C GLY A 19 -6.88 -1.01 -3.90
N HIS A 20 -5.68 -0.43 -3.80
CA HIS A 20 -4.93 -0.42 -2.55
C HIS A 20 -5.60 0.50 -1.53
N HIS A 21 -5.89 -0.05 -0.36
CA HIS A 21 -6.52 0.64 0.75
C HIS A 21 -5.50 1.03 1.84
N LYS A 22 -5.97 1.70 2.91
CA LYS A 22 -5.12 2.21 4.00
C LYS A 22 -4.23 1.13 4.60
N ASP A 23 -4.79 -0.04 4.89
CA ASP A 23 -4.04 -1.16 5.47
C ASP A 23 -2.91 -1.65 4.54
N ASP A 24 -3.06 -1.58 3.21
CA ASP A 24 -1.99 -1.93 2.26
C ASP A 24 -0.81 -0.94 2.33
N VAL A 25 -1.12 0.35 2.54
CA VAL A 25 -0.11 1.40 2.72
C VAL A 25 0.67 1.16 4.01
N ILE A 26 0.00 0.80 5.09
CA ILE A 26 0.64 0.47 6.37
C ILE A 26 1.49 -0.80 6.23
N ALA A 27 0.95 -1.87 5.66
CA ALA A 27 1.68 -3.12 5.45
C ALA A 27 2.92 -2.91 4.56
N THR A 28 2.80 -2.09 3.52
CA THR A 28 3.95 -1.75 2.65
C THR A 28 5.00 -0.92 3.39
N PHE A 29 4.60 -0.01 4.28
CA PHE A 29 5.55 0.72 5.12
C PHE A 29 6.38 -0.23 5.98
N PHE A 30 5.74 -1.15 6.69
CA PHE A 30 6.46 -2.12 7.51
C PHE A 30 7.32 -3.08 6.68
N LEU A 31 6.85 -3.47 5.49
CA LEU A 31 7.62 -4.31 4.57
C LEU A 31 8.92 -3.61 4.17
N ASN A 32 8.84 -2.35 3.75
CA ASN A 32 10.00 -1.59 3.34
C ASN A 32 10.94 -1.30 4.52
N MET A 33 10.40 -0.98 5.70
CA MET A 33 11.20 -0.71 6.89
C MET A 33 11.98 -1.96 7.33
N LEU A 34 11.35 -3.13 7.34
CA LEU A 34 11.93 -4.35 7.90
C LEU A 34 12.81 -5.11 6.88
N TYR A 35 12.44 -5.11 5.61
CA TYR A 35 13.13 -5.93 4.59
C TYR A 35 13.97 -5.10 3.62
N SER A 36 13.57 -3.84 3.36
CA SER A 36 14.30 -2.94 2.44
C SER A 36 15.15 -1.90 3.19
N ARG A 37 15.02 -1.79 4.51
CA ARG A 37 15.74 -0.80 5.35
C ARG A 37 15.40 0.64 4.96
N GLU A 38 14.17 0.87 4.50
CA GLU A 38 13.70 2.16 4.03
C GLU A 38 12.45 2.63 4.79
N LEU A 39 12.43 3.90 5.17
CA LEU A 39 11.22 4.56 5.66
C LEU A 39 10.39 5.05 4.47
N SER A 40 9.82 4.13 3.72
CA SER A 40 9.05 4.42 2.50
C SER A 40 7.74 3.63 2.45
N THR A 41 6.76 4.14 1.71
CA THR A 41 5.50 3.43 1.44
C THR A 41 4.94 3.82 0.07
N MET A 42 3.74 3.35 -0.25
CA MET A 42 2.99 3.78 -1.43
C MET A 42 2.44 5.20 -1.26
N VAL A 43 2.44 5.95 -2.36
CA VAL A 43 1.83 7.29 -2.47
C VAL A 43 0.48 7.22 -3.20
N PRO A 44 -0.47 8.15 -2.99
CA PRO A 44 -1.79 8.10 -3.64
C PRO A 44 -1.72 8.19 -5.17
N LYS A 45 -0.73 8.90 -5.72
CA LYS A 45 -0.44 9.03 -7.15
C LYS A 45 1.05 8.82 -7.37
N GLN A 46 1.41 7.91 -8.26
CA GLN A 46 2.80 7.60 -8.60
C GLN A 46 3.02 7.79 -10.10
N ASP A 47 4.05 8.56 -10.45
CA ASP A 47 4.50 8.78 -11.82
C ASP A 47 5.24 7.55 -12.35
N PHE A 48 5.00 7.21 -13.61
CA PHE A 48 5.74 6.20 -14.34
C PHE A 48 6.15 6.72 -15.72
N PHE A 49 7.41 6.46 -16.06
CA PHE A 49 8.03 6.81 -17.34
C PHE A 49 7.95 8.30 -17.68
N GLY A 50 8.20 9.17 -16.69
CA GLY A 50 8.24 10.62 -16.89
C GLY A 50 6.88 11.21 -17.24
N GLY A 51 5.80 10.73 -16.60
CA GLY A 51 4.44 11.23 -16.81
C GLY A 51 3.67 10.60 -17.96
N LEU A 52 4.21 9.55 -18.58
CA LEU A 52 3.47 8.77 -19.58
C LEU A 52 2.25 8.10 -18.95
N PHE A 53 2.47 7.45 -17.80
CA PHE A 53 1.41 6.79 -17.03
C PHE A 53 1.41 7.23 -15.57
N TYR A 54 0.23 7.19 -14.97
CA TYR A 54 0.04 7.43 -13.54
C TYR A 54 -0.65 6.24 -12.88
N LEU A 55 -0.03 5.69 -11.84
CA LEU A 55 -0.71 4.75 -10.96
C LEU A 55 -1.43 5.56 -9.86
N ILE A 56 -2.75 5.41 -9.79
CA ILE A 56 -3.59 6.06 -8.77
C ILE A 56 -4.16 5.03 -7.80
N ARG A 57 -4.32 5.40 -6.53
CA ARG A 57 -4.86 4.55 -5.47
C ARG A 57 -6.08 5.24 -4.85
N PRO A 58 -7.28 5.10 -5.44
CA PRO A 58 -8.47 5.84 -4.99
C PRO A 58 -8.89 5.51 -3.55
N LEU A 59 -8.55 4.30 -3.07
CA LEU A 59 -8.91 3.82 -1.73
C LEU A 59 -7.84 4.14 -0.68
N TYR A 60 -6.86 5.01 -0.97
CA TYR A 60 -5.70 5.28 -0.12
C TYR A 60 -6.01 5.57 1.36
N TYR A 61 -7.14 6.25 1.62
CA TYR A 61 -7.58 6.63 2.97
C TYR A 61 -8.66 5.71 3.56
N VAL A 62 -9.11 4.70 2.81
CA VAL A 62 -10.22 3.83 3.17
C VAL A 62 -9.70 2.63 3.94
N ASP A 63 -10.36 2.26 5.04
CA ASP A 63 -10.02 1.06 5.80
C ASP A 63 -10.49 -0.21 5.08
N GLU A 64 -9.73 -1.31 5.18
CA GLU A 64 -10.08 -2.61 4.59
C GLU A 64 -11.49 -3.07 5.00
N SER A 65 -11.89 -2.84 6.26
CA SER A 65 -13.21 -3.20 6.78
C SER A 65 -14.34 -2.50 6.04
N LEU A 66 -14.16 -1.23 5.64
CA LEU A 66 -15.16 -0.48 4.90
C LEU A 66 -15.27 -0.97 3.45
N VAL A 67 -14.14 -1.30 2.82
CA VAL A 67 -14.12 -1.92 1.48
C VAL A 67 -14.90 -3.24 1.49
N LYS A 68 -14.62 -4.12 2.46
CA LYS A 68 -15.32 -5.40 2.62
C LYS A 68 -16.81 -5.22 2.87
N LYS A 69 -17.18 -4.31 3.78
CA LYS A 69 -18.59 -4.01 4.09
C LYS A 69 -19.32 -3.51 2.85
N TYR A 70 -18.75 -2.55 2.12
CA TYR A 70 -19.34 -2.02 0.90
C TYR A 70 -19.51 -3.09 -0.19
N ALA A 71 -18.50 -3.94 -0.39
CA ALA A 71 -18.58 -5.04 -1.35
C ALA A 71 -19.70 -6.04 -1.01
N ALA A 72 -19.87 -6.36 0.28
CA ALA A 72 -20.94 -7.24 0.75
C ALA A 72 -22.33 -6.61 0.54
N GLU A 73 -22.51 -5.33 0.90
CA GLU A 73 -23.76 -4.59 0.72
C GLU A 73 -24.15 -4.45 -0.75
N ARG A 74 -23.17 -4.35 -1.66
CA ARG A 74 -23.40 -4.29 -3.10
C ARG A 74 -23.52 -5.65 -3.78
N GLY A 75 -23.31 -6.74 -3.05
CA GLY A 75 -23.31 -8.09 -3.61
C GLY A 75 -22.21 -8.32 -4.65
N TYR A 76 -21.06 -7.64 -4.52
CA TYR A 76 -19.94 -7.85 -5.44
C TYR A 76 -19.31 -9.24 -5.23
N PRO A 77 -18.97 -9.95 -6.31
CA PRO A 77 -18.34 -11.25 -6.21
C PRO A 77 -16.93 -11.12 -5.61
N VAL A 78 -16.62 -11.97 -4.61
CA VAL A 78 -15.27 -12.06 -4.04
C VAL A 78 -14.46 -13.05 -4.87
N PHE A 79 -13.52 -12.52 -5.65
CA PHE A 79 -12.61 -13.35 -6.43
C PHE A 79 -11.44 -13.83 -5.57
N HIS A 80 -11.21 -15.14 -5.56
CA HIS A 80 -10.03 -15.74 -4.94
C HIS A 80 -9.05 -16.10 -6.05
N SER A 81 -7.91 -15.42 -6.09
CA SER A 81 -6.85 -15.81 -7.03
C SER A 81 -6.34 -17.20 -6.63
N GLY A 82 -6.36 -18.17 -7.55
CA GLY A 82 -5.76 -19.49 -7.37
C GLY A 82 -4.22 -19.48 -7.29
N CYS A 83 -3.63 -18.36 -6.88
CA CYS A 83 -2.19 -18.23 -6.70
C CYS A 83 -1.77 -19.04 -5.45
N PRO A 84 -0.84 -20.00 -5.57
CA PRO A 84 -0.44 -20.87 -4.46
C PRO A 84 0.12 -20.13 -3.23
N THR A 85 0.61 -18.92 -3.43
CA THR A 85 1.22 -18.08 -2.39
C THR A 85 0.30 -16.98 -1.87
N ALA A 86 -0.91 -16.84 -2.43
CA ALA A 86 -1.89 -15.89 -1.93
C ALA A 86 -2.24 -16.22 -0.46
N GLY A 87 -2.21 -15.21 0.40
CA GLY A 87 -2.43 -15.37 1.85
C GLY A 87 -1.23 -15.92 2.62
N ARG A 88 -0.08 -16.15 1.96
CA ARG A 88 1.17 -16.59 2.60
C ARG A 88 2.34 -15.65 2.31
N THR A 89 2.07 -14.43 1.85
CA THR A 89 3.13 -13.46 1.54
C THR A 89 3.64 -12.79 2.82
N GLU A 90 4.85 -12.24 2.78
CA GLU A 90 5.37 -11.43 3.89
C GLU A 90 4.48 -10.21 4.18
N ARG A 91 3.83 -9.66 3.14
CA ARG A 91 2.85 -8.58 3.30
C ARG A 91 1.65 -9.04 4.12
N ASP A 92 1.13 -10.24 3.86
CA ASP A 92 0.00 -10.80 4.62
C ASP A 92 0.38 -10.98 6.09
N LYS A 93 1.58 -11.52 6.36
CA LYS A 93 2.10 -11.69 7.73
C LYS A 93 2.24 -10.36 8.46
N LEU A 94 2.79 -9.33 7.81
CA LEU A 94 2.89 -8.00 8.42
C LEU A 94 1.52 -7.37 8.65
N GLY A 95 0.57 -7.59 7.74
CA GLY A 95 -0.83 -7.21 7.93
C GLY A 95 -1.44 -7.84 9.18
N GLU A 96 -1.21 -9.14 9.39
CA GLU A 96 -1.62 -9.85 10.62
C GLU A 96 -0.95 -9.29 11.87
N ILE A 97 0.36 -9.00 11.82
CA ILE A 97 1.08 -8.40 12.94
C ILE A 97 0.46 -7.04 13.29
N VAL A 98 0.23 -6.17 12.31
CA VAL A 98 -0.44 -4.87 12.51
C VAL A 98 -1.85 -5.07 13.09
N ARG A 99 -2.63 -6.01 12.57
CA ARG A 99 -3.97 -6.32 13.10
C ARG A 99 -3.89 -6.77 14.56
N SER A 100 -2.93 -7.61 14.92
CA SER A 100 -2.80 -8.19 16.26
C SER A 100 -2.58 -7.13 17.35
N PHE A 101 -1.67 -6.17 17.15
CA PHE A 101 -1.38 -5.15 18.17
C PHE A 101 -2.31 -3.93 18.09
N THR A 102 -3.06 -3.77 16.99
CA THR A 102 -4.09 -2.73 16.87
C THR A 102 -5.48 -3.23 17.30
N ARG A 103 -5.65 -4.53 17.59
CA ARG A 103 -6.93 -5.14 17.95
C ARG A 103 -7.62 -4.43 19.11
N ASP A 104 -6.88 -4.24 20.20
CA ASP A 104 -7.45 -3.70 21.45
C ASP A 104 -7.51 -2.16 21.44
N LYS A 105 -6.81 -1.53 20.48
CA LYS A 105 -6.73 -0.07 20.30
C LYS A 105 -6.76 0.28 18.80
N PRO A 106 -7.93 0.27 18.14
CA PRO A 106 -8.06 0.55 16.71
C PRO A 106 -7.45 1.89 16.28
N GLN A 107 -7.43 2.88 17.17
CA GLN A 107 -6.79 4.19 16.95
C GLN A 107 -5.29 4.10 16.63
N LEU A 108 -4.61 3.02 17.03
CA LEU A 108 -3.19 2.84 16.73
C LEU A 108 -2.93 2.69 15.24
N ARG A 109 -3.85 2.06 14.48
CA ARG A 109 -3.73 1.95 13.03
C ARG A 109 -3.77 3.31 12.35
N GLU A 110 -4.73 4.13 12.78
CA GLU A 110 -4.89 5.50 12.30
C GLU A 110 -3.69 6.38 12.68
N ASN A 111 -3.14 6.19 13.88
CA ASN A 111 -1.92 6.88 14.31
C ASN A 111 -0.71 6.51 13.45
N ILE A 112 -0.53 5.23 13.10
CA ILE A 112 0.55 4.79 12.20
C ILE A 112 0.39 5.46 10.84
N PHE A 113 -0.81 5.40 10.25
CA PHE A 113 -1.06 6.02 8.96
C PHE A 113 -0.79 7.53 8.98
N LYS A 114 -1.27 8.25 10.00
CA LYS A 114 -1.00 9.68 10.19
C LYS A 114 0.47 10.00 10.41
N ALA A 115 1.23 9.11 11.07
CA ALA A 115 2.66 9.28 11.29
C ALA A 115 3.44 9.30 9.96
N LEU A 116 2.98 8.55 8.94
CA LEU A 116 3.57 8.57 7.60
C LEU A 116 3.51 9.96 6.94
N HIS A 117 2.54 10.79 7.32
CA HIS A 117 2.39 12.17 6.84
C HIS A 117 3.05 13.21 7.77
N ARG A 118 3.62 12.79 8.90
CA ARG A 118 4.15 13.68 9.96
C ARG A 118 5.59 13.33 10.33
N VAL A 119 6.43 13.20 9.31
CA VAL A 119 7.85 12.90 9.49
C VAL A 119 8.60 14.17 9.90
N LYS A 120 9.24 14.13 11.07
CA LYS A 120 10.12 15.21 11.53
C LYS A 120 11.54 14.98 11.02
N LEU A 121 11.87 15.57 9.88
CA LEU A 121 13.16 15.34 9.21
C LEU A 121 14.38 15.73 10.07
N ASP A 122 14.25 16.77 10.92
CA ASP A 122 15.32 17.21 11.82
C ASP A 122 15.66 16.19 12.93
N TYR A 123 14.74 15.25 13.19
CA TYR A 123 14.92 14.17 14.17
C TYR A 123 15.27 12.83 13.51
N LEU A 124 15.65 12.84 12.24
CA LEU A 124 16.18 11.67 11.54
C LEU A 124 17.69 11.80 11.34
N PRO A 125 18.44 10.68 11.41
CA PRO A 125 19.82 10.67 10.99
C PRO A 125 19.96 11.18 9.55
N LYS A 126 21.00 11.99 9.30
CA LYS A 126 21.31 12.46 7.95
C LYS A 126 21.53 11.25 7.03
N GLN A 127 21.01 11.33 5.81
CA GLN A 127 21.27 10.30 4.81
C GLN A 127 22.76 10.21 4.53
N GLN A 128 23.31 9.00 4.62
CA GLN A 128 24.73 8.78 4.35
C GLN A 128 24.97 8.76 2.82
N PRO A 129 25.95 9.53 2.31
CA PRO A 129 26.37 9.43 0.92
C PRO A 129 26.85 7.99 0.64
N GLY A 130 26.17 7.28 -0.26
CA GLY A 130 26.52 5.90 -0.63
C GLY A 130 25.76 4.78 0.09
N GLY A 131 24.83 5.11 0.99
CA GLY A 131 24.00 4.14 1.71
C GLY A 131 24.73 3.40 2.85
N PHE A 132 23.97 2.68 3.68
CA PHE A 132 24.54 1.79 4.70
C PHE A 132 25.01 0.50 4.00
N ARG A 133 26.31 0.20 4.07
CA ARG A 133 26.87 -1.08 3.61
C ARG A 133 26.33 -2.25 4.42
#